data_AF-A0A645GJ08-F1
#
_entry.id   AF-A0A645GJ08-F1
#
_cell.length_a   1.000
_cell.length_b   1.000
_cell.length_c   1.000
_cell.angle_alpha   90.00
_cell.angle_beta   90.00
_cell.angle_gamma   90.00
#
_symmetry.space_group_name_H-M   'P 1'
#
loop_
_entity.id
_entity.type
_entity.pdbx_description
1 polymer ?
#
loop_
_entity_poly.entity_id
_entity_poly.type
_entity_poly.pdbx_seq_one_letter_code
_entity_poly.pdbx_strand_id
1 'polypeptide(L)' 'MRGDYMARKTRSDCTVGTLEKKTGLPPGSLRNPNGRDTRSDKKVETVRKEAEKKK' A
#
# COMPACT_ATOMS: atom_id res chain seq x y z
N MET A 1 27.90 -2.41 12.75
CA MET A 1 27.07 -2.48 11.52
C MET A 1 25.65 -2.04 11.85
N ARG A 2 25.30 -0.76 11.62
CA ARG A 2 23.89 -0.35 11.51
C ARG A 2 23.69 -0.03 10.04
N GLY A 3 23.49 -1.07 9.24
CA GLY A 3 23.02 -0.87 7.88
C GLY A 3 21.58 -0.40 8.01
N ASP A 4 21.29 0.80 7.56
CA ASP A 4 19.93 1.27 7.37
C ASP A 4 19.23 0.25 6.48
N TYR A 5 18.44 -0.64 7.10
CA TYR A 5 17.60 -1.60 6.43
C TYR A 5 16.51 -0.79 5.73
N MET A 6 16.80 -0.28 4.53
CA MET A 6 15.80 0.26 3.63
C MET A 6 14.75 -0.83 3.47
N ALA A 7 13.66 -0.72 4.24
CA ALA A 7 12.57 -1.65 4.20
C ALA A 7 12.18 -1.82 2.73
N ARG A 8 12.39 -3.03 2.19
CA ARG A 8 12.19 -3.28 0.77
C ARG A 8 10.78 -2.82 0.41
N LYS A 9 10.71 -1.83 -0.48
CA LYS A 9 9.44 -1.25 -0.92
C LYS A 9 8.59 -2.38 -1.49
N THR A 10 7.32 -2.47 -1.07
CA THR A 10 6.42 -3.49 -1.61
C THR A 10 6.38 -3.39 -3.14
N ARG A 11 6.45 -4.52 -3.83
CA ARG A 11 6.36 -4.63 -5.30
C ARG A 11 5.16 -3.82 -5.79
N SER A 12 5.35 -3.02 -6.83
CA SER A 12 4.35 -2.09 -7.35
C SER A 12 3.07 -2.79 -7.82
N ASP A 13 3.20 -3.95 -8.43
CA ASP A 13 2.10 -4.76 -8.95
C ASP A 13 1.41 -5.64 -7.90
N CYS A 14 1.88 -5.63 -6.64
CA CYS A 14 1.17 -6.27 -5.53
C CYS A 14 -0.22 -5.64 -5.35
N THR A 15 -1.20 -6.43 -4.93
CA THR A 15 -2.53 -5.93 -4.57
C THR A 15 -2.55 -5.40 -3.14
N VAL A 16 -3.50 -4.51 -2.86
CA VAL A 16 -3.78 -3.92 -1.54
C VAL A 16 -4.06 -5.00 -0.50
N GLY A 17 -4.92 -5.96 -0.81
CA GLY A 17 -5.24 -7.04 0.14
C GLY A 17 -4.05 -7.95 0.44
N THR A 18 -3.14 -8.15 -0.52
CA THR A 18 -1.89 -8.90 -0.29
C THR A 18 -0.91 -8.09 0.55
N LEU A 19 -0.84 -6.78 0.32
CA LEU A 19 -0.04 -5.87 1.12
C LEU A 19 -0.51 -5.90 2.57
N GLU A 20 -1.80 -5.70 2.83
CA GLU A 20 -2.40 -5.73 4.17
C GLU A 20 -2.05 -7.03 4.91
N LYS A 21 -2.23 -8.19 4.25
CA LYS A 21 -1.85 -9.50 4.78
C LYS A 21 -0.35 -9.61 5.07
N LYS A 22 0.51 -9.11 4.17
CA LYS A 22 1.98 -9.13 4.36
C LYS A 22 2.44 -8.24 5.51
N THR A 23 1.77 -7.11 5.72
CA THR A 23 2.09 -6.18 6.81
C THR A 23 1.42 -6.55 8.14
N GLY A 24 0.54 -7.56 8.14
CA GLY A 24 -0.25 -7.92 9.33
C GLY A 24 -1.32 -6.88 9.68
N LEU A 25 -1.71 -6.04 8.71
CA LEU A 25 -2.76 -5.05 8.88
C LEU A 25 -4.13 -5.69 8.66
N PRO A 26 -5.16 -5.26 9.40
CA PRO A 26 -6.52 -5.70 9.13
C PRO A 26 -6.94 -5.26 7.71
N PRO A 27 -7.78 -6.07 7.03
CA PRO A 27 -8.27 -5.72 5.71
C PRO A 27 -9.04 -4.39 5.75
N GLY A 28 -8.79 -3.50 4.79
CA GLY A 28 -9.38 -2.16 4.75
C GLY A 28 -8.58 -1.10 5.52
N SER A 29 -7.38 -1.44 6.00
CA SER A 29 -6.46 -0.46 6.60
C SER A 29 -5.98 0.58 5.58
N LEU A 30 -5.83 0.16 4.32
CA LEU A 30 -5.50 1.09 3.24
C LEU A 30 -6.78 1.80 2.75
N ARG A 31 -6.88 3.10 2.99
CA ARG A 31 -8.02 3.92 2.58
C ARG A 31 -7.68 4.81 1.40
N ASN A 32 -8.64 4.94 0.49
CA ASN A 32 -8.58 5.91 -0.57
C ASN A 32 -8.66 7.33 0.03
N PRO A 33 -8.21 8.35 -0.69
CA PRO A 33 -8.20 9.72 -0.18
C PRO A 33 -9.60 10.36 -0.13
N ASN A 34 -10.66 9.60 -0.44
CA ASN A 34 -12.06 9.95 -0.19
C ASN A 34 -12.61 9.31 1.10
N GLY A 35 -11.75 8.65 1.90
CA GLY A 35 -12.10 8.01 3.16
C GLY A 35 -12.74 6.62 3.02
N ARG A 36 -13.05 6.16 1.79
CA ARG A 36 -13.55 4.80 1.56
C ARG A 36 -12.42 3.79 1.51
N ASP A 37 -12.75 2.54 1.80
CA ASP A 37 -11.79 1.45 1.71
C ASP A 37 -11.23 1.31 0.29
N THR A 38 -9.92 1.10 0.22
CA THR A 38 -9.28 0.78 -1.04
C THR A 38 -9.66 -0.64 -1.40
N ARG A 39 -10.14 -0.87 -2.63
CA ARG A 39 -10.47 -2.21 -3.11
C ARG A 39 -9.26 -3.13 -2.98
N SER A 40 -9.46 -4.32 -2.43
CA SER A 40 -8.39 -5.28 -2.11
C SER A 40 -7.67 -5.80 -3.34
N ASP A 41 -8.33 -5.84 -4.51
CA ASP A 41 -7.76 -6.20 -5.80
C ASP A 41 -6.95 -5.07 -6.46
N LYS A 42 -7.02 -3.83 -5.95
CA LYS A 42 -6.31 -2.68 -6.51
C LYS A 42 -4.80 -2.84 -6.37
N LYS A 43 -4.05 -2.45 -7.40
CA LYS A 43 -2.58 -2.44 -7.37
C LYS A 43 -2.05 -1.33 -6.46
N VAL A 44 -0.99 -1.65 -5.71
CA VAL A 44 -0.28 -0.71 -4.84
C VAL A 44 0.31 0.46 -5.64
N GLU A 45 0.76 0.22 -6.88
CA GLU A 45 1.22 1.27 -7.78
C GLU A 45 0.17 2.36 -8.03
N THR A 46 -1.07 1.95 -8.31
CA THR A 46 -2.16 2.90 -8.56
C THR A 46 -2.44 3.73 -7.32
N VAL A 47 -2.46 3.10 -6.14
CA VAL A 47 -2.63 3.79 -4.85
C VAL A 47 -1.51 4.81 -4.62
N ARG A 48 -0.26 4.45 -4.92
CA ARG A 48 0.89 5.37 -4.81
C ARG A 48 0.75 6.56 -5.76
N LYS A 49 0.43 6.32 -7.03
CA LYS A 49 0.21 7.38 -8.03
C LYS A 49 -0.93 8.32 -7.64
N GLU A 50 -2.02 7.79 -7.12
CA GLU A 50 -3.15 8.59 -6.62
C GLU A 50 -2.77 9.42 -5.39
N ALA A 51 -1.99 8.85 -4.47
CA ALA A 51 -1.48 9.57 -3.31
C ALA A 51 -0.51 10.69 -3.71
N GLU A 52 0.36 10.45 -4.70
CA GLU A 52 1.30 11.45 -5.23
C GLU A 52 0.58 12.59 -5.97
N LYS A 53 -0.48 12.30 -6.73
CA LYS A 53 -1.28 13.33 -7.42
C LYS A 53 -2.05 14.26 -6.50
N LYS A 54 -2.24 13.86 -5.23
CA LYS A 54 -2.96 14.63 -4.22
C LYS A 54 -2.04 15.38 -3.25
N LYS A 55 -0.71 15.27 -3.44
CA LYS A 55 0.30 16.03 -2.73
C LYS A 55 0.42 17.44 -3.31
#